data_AF-A0A4R5F2D8-F1
#
_entry.id   AF-A0A4R5F2D8-F1
#
_cell.length_a   1.000
_cell.length_b   1.000
_cell.length_c   1.000
_cell.angle_alpha   90.00
_cell.angle_beta   90.00
_cell.angle_gamma   90.00
#
_symmetry.space_group_name_H-M   'P 1'
#
loop_
_entity.id
_entity.type
_entity.pdbx_description
1 polymer ?
#
loop_
_entity_poly.entity_id
_entity_poly.type
_entity_poly.pdbx_seq_one_letter_code
_entity_poly.pdbx_strand_id
1 'polypeptide(L)'
;MDEASKQLITDGDKLLASQALSSTGSATATEKADQDSEAGCLKGQVQRFFRAQGDLKGPPQVKSPGSVVALMSSWLRLRNYEKVVDDLDLRDENLGTAVLQHPTTGITFLITVRNGQKPNILIVGKTSCYERDS
;
A
#
# COMPACT_ATOMS: atom_id res chain seq x y z
N MET A 1 -15.05 0.81 -13.30
CA MET A 1 -15.09 -0.03 -12.09
C MET A 1 -14.03 -1.15 -12.18
N ASP A 2 -14.14 -2.01 -13.19
CA ASP A 2 -13.22 -3.14 -13.41
C ASP A 2 -11.77 -2.72 -13.71
N GLU A 3 -11.56 -1.61 -14.41
CA GLU A 3 -10.21 -1.13 -14.78
C GLU A 3 -9.37 -0.66 -13.58
N ALA A 4 -9.94 0.14 -12.68
CA ALA A 4 -9.25 0.59 -11.47
C ALA A 4 -8.91 -0.59 -10.54
N SER A 5 -9.79 -1.60 -10.49
CA SER A 5 -9.56 -2.83 -9.72
C SER A 5 -8.43 -3.67 -10.33
N LYS A 6 -8.43 -3.85 -11.65
CA LYS A 6 -7.35 -4.52 -12.38
C LYS A 6 -6.01 -3.80 -12.23
N GLN A 7 -6.01 -2.47 -12.29
CA GLN A 7 -4.82 -1.68 -12.05
C GLN A 7 -4.34 -1.82 -10.61
N LEU A 8 -5.24 -1.76 -9.62
CA LEU A 8 -4.92 -1.96 -8.21
C LEU A 8 -4.22 -3.31 -7.97
N ILE A 9 -4.75 -4.40 -8.53
CA ILE A 9 -4.15 -5.74 -8.44
C ILE A 9 -2.78 -5.75 -9.12
N THR A 10 -2.71 -5.21 -10.34
CA THR A 10 -1.48 -5.20 -11.14
C THR A 10 -0.35 -4.42 -10.46
N ASP A 11 -0.66 -3.22 -9.94
CA ASP A 11 0.30 -2.37 -9.25
C ASP A 11 0.71 -2.98 -7.91
N GLY A 12 -0.24 -3.58 -7.18
CA GLY A 12 0.03 -4.33 -5.96
C GLY A 12 0.98 -5.51 -6.19
N ASP A 13 0.69 -6.37 -7.16
CA ASP A 13 1.53 -7.52 -7.49
C ASP A 13 2.92 -7.10 -7.98
N LYS A 14 3.00 -6.04 -8.80
CA LYS A 14 4.28 -5.48 -9.25
C LYS A 14 5.07 -4.85 -8.10
N LEU A 15 4.42 -4.24 -7.12
CA LEU A 15 5.07 -3.73 -5.91
C LEU A 15 5.62 -4.88 -5.07
N LEU A 16 4.86 -5.97 -4.91
CA LEU A 16 5.32 -7.18 -4.20
C LEU A 16 6.51 -7.85 -4.89
N ALA A 17 6.54 -7.85 -6.22
CA ALA A 17 7.66 -8.36 -7.01
C ALA A 17 8.82 -7.36 -7.18
N SER A 18 8.70 -6.15 -6.66
CA SER A 18 9.66 -5.07 -6.93
C SER A 18 10.99 -5.27 -6.19
N GLN A 19 12.08 -4.75 -6.78
CA GLN A 19 13.36 -4.66 -6.09
C GLN A 19 13.31 -3.77 -4.84
N ALA A 20 12.40 -2.78 -4.81
CA ALA A 20 12.20 -1.91 -3.66
C ALA A 20 11.78 -2.72 -2.41
N LEU A 21 10.88 -3.69 -2.58
CA LEU A 21 10.51 -4.62 -1.51
C LEU A 21 11.56 -5.71 -1.33
N SER A 22 12.00 -6.39 -2.38
CA SER A 22 12.85 -7.58 -2.26
C SER A 22 14.23 -7.30 -1.62
N SER A 23 14.74 -6.07 -1.74
CA SER A 23 15.99 -5.58 -1.13
C SER A 23 15.88 -5.22 0.36
N THR A 24 14.67 -5.20 0.90
CA THR A 24 14.39 -4.81 2.29
C THR A 24 13.61 -5.88 3.06
N GLY A 25 12.82 -6.70 2.37
CA GLY A 25 11.88 -7.63 2.97
C GLY A 25 11.19 -8.52 1.93
N SER A 26 10.03 -9.04 2.32
CA SER A 26 9.07 -9.71 1.44
C SER A 26 7.68 -9.63 2.07
N ALA A 27 6.65 -9.52 1.24
CA ALA A 27 5.26 -9.57 1.66
C ALA A 27 4.42 -10.39 0.68
N THR A 28 3.34 -10.95 1.18
CA THR A 28 2.40 -11.77 0.40
C THR A 28 1.02 -11.16 0.46
N ALA A 29 0.32 -11.14 -0.67
CA ALA A 29 -1.05 -10.68 -0.74
C ALA A 29 -1.97 -11.60 0.08
N THR A 30 -2.79 -11.01 0.94
CA THR A 30 -3.86 -11.67 1.69
C THR A 30 -5.25 -11.34 1.13
N GLU A 31 -5.35 -10.31 0.28
CA GLU A 31 -6.57 -9.87 -0.41
C GLU A 31 -6.18 -9.24 -1.75
N LYS A 32 -6.88 -9.57 -2.85
CA LYS A 32 -6.56 -9.09 -4.21
C LYS A 32 -7.76 -8.43 -4.91
N ALA A 33 -8.45 -7.52 -4.23
CA ALA A 33 -9.53 -6.72 -4.81
C ALA A 33 -10.64 -7.55 -5.48
N ASP A 34 -10.82 -8.79 -5.02
CA ASP A 34 -11.77 -9.75 -5.58
C ASP A 34 -13.21 -9.50 -5.08
N GLN A 35 -13.36 -8.70 -4.01
CA GLN A 35 -14.63 -8.48 -3.32
C GLN A 35 -14.86 -7.00 -3.03
N ASP A 36 -16.12 -6.60 -3.17
CA ASP A 36 -16.59 -5.29 -2.78
C ASP A 36 -16.72 -5.19 -1.26
N SER A 37 -16.38 -4.03 -0.72
CA SER A 37 -16.48 -3.72 0.70
C SER A 37 -17.13 -2.36 0.90
N GLU A 38 -18.11 -2.30 1.80
CA GLU A 38 -18.77 -1.05 2.21
C GLU A 38 -17.95 -0.27 3.24
N ALA A 39 -16.87 -0.86 3.76
CA ALA A 39 -16.08 -0.28 4.83
C ALA A 39 -15.51 1.08 4.40
N GLY A 40 -15.81 2.14 5.15
CA GLY A 40 -15.30 3.49 4.86
C GLY A 40 -15.91 4.18 3.64
N CYS A 41 -17.00 3.64 3.08
CA CYS A 41 -17.78 4.28 2.02
C CYS A 41 -19.14 4.80 2.53
N LEU A 42 -19.78 5.69 1.77
CA LEU A 42 -21.15 6.12 2.05
C LEU A 42 -22.14 4.98 1.78
N LYS A 43 -23.36 5.08 2.34
CA LYS A 43 -24.42 4.09 2.11
C LYS A 43 -24.68 3.93 0.60
N GLY A 44 -24.70 2.68 0.13
CA GLY A 44 -24.89 2.34 -1.29
C GLY A 44 -23.62 2.37 -2.12
N GLN A 45 -22.48 2.74 -1.53
CA GLN A 45 -21.17 2.72 -2.18
C GLN A 45 -20.29 1.60 -1.62
N VAL A 46 -19.37 1.15 -2.46
CA VAL A 46 -18.39 0.13 -2.17
C VAL A 46 -17.00 0.56 -2.63
N GLN A 47 -15.98 -0.11 -2.12
CA GLN A 47 -14.61 -0.06 -2.62
C GLN A 47 -14.00 -1.47 -2.64
N ARG A 48 -12.86 -1.65 -3.30
CA ARG A 48 -12.11 -2.90 -3.29
C ARG A 48 -10.72 -2.69 -2.70
N PHE A 49 -10.22 -3.71 -2.01
CA PHE A 49 -8.93 -3.64 -1.31
C PHE A 49 -7.93 -4.63 -1.88
N PHE A 50 -6.69 -4.19 -2.02
CA PHE A 50 -5.52 -5.06 -2.09
C PHE A 50 -4.82 -5.01 -0.73
N ARG A 51 -4.53 -6.14 -0.13
CA ARG A 51 -3.79 -6.20 1.15
C ARG A 51 -2.64 -7.17 1.04
N ALA A 52 -1.49 -6.77 1.54
CA ALA A 52 -0.34 -7.64 1.69
C ALA A 52 0.36 -7.40 3.01
N GLN A 53 0.90 -8.47 3.58
CA GLN A 53 1.63 -8.45 4.85
C GLN A 53 2.93 -9.23 4.73
N GLY A 54 3.93 -8.83 5.51
CA GLY A 54 5.22 -9.46 5.45
C GLY A 54 6.22 -8.95 6.47
N ASP A 55 7.47 -9.32 6.22
CA ASP A 55 8.59 -9.09 7.11
C ASP A 55 9.79 -8.48 6.39
N LEU A 56 10.50 -7.59 7.10
CA LEU A 56 11.83 -7.13 6.77
C LEU A 56 12.85 -8.28 6.82
N LYS A 57 13.87 -8.19 5.96
CA LYS A 57 15.04 -9.07 5.95
C LYS A 57 16.15 -8.50 6.82
N GLY A 58 16.89 -9.40 7.47
CA GLY A 58 18.05 -9.04 8.28
C GLY A 58 17.70 -8.54 9.69
N PRO A 59 18.71 -8.11 10.46
CA PRO A 59 18.51 -7.62 11.82
C PRO A 59 17.65 -6.34 11.86
N PRO A 60 16.82 -6.14 12.91
CA PRO A 60 15.92 -4.98 13.03
C PRO A 60 16.62 -3.61 12.94
N GLN A 61 17.92 -3.57 13.24
CA GLN A 61 18.73 -2.35 13.31
C GLN A 61 19.29 -1.90 11.95
N VAL A 62 19.16 -2.73 10.90
CA VAL A 62 19.87 -2.50 9.63
C VAL A 62 19.15 -1.49 8.73
N LYS A 63 17.82 -1.36 8.83
CA LYS A 63 17.05 -0.41 8.02
C LYS A 63 16.01 0.34 8.85
N SER A 64 16.03 1.67 8.78
CA SER A 64 14.96 2.47 9.40
C SER A 64 13.63 2.21 8.67
N PRO A 65 12.50 2.09 9.38
CA PRO A 65 11.19 1.92 8.77
C PRO A 65 10.87 3.00 7.73
N GLY A 66 11.23 4.25 8.01
CA GLY A 66 11.07 5.37 7.09
C GLY A 66 11.85 5.18 5.77
N SER A 67 13.09 4.71 5.83
CA SER A 67 13.87 4.42 4.61
C SER A 67 13.26 3.30 3.76
N VAL A 68 12.70 2.27 4.41
CA VAL A 68 12.03 1.18 3.69
C VAL A 68 10.76 1.67 3.00
N VAL A 69 9.94 2.44 3.71
CA VAL A 69 8.75 3.08 3.13
C VAL A 69 9.11 4.02 1.98
N ALA A 70 10.18 4.81 2.11
CA ALA A 70 10.63 5.72 1.06
C ALA A 70 11.00 4.97 -0.23
N LEU A 71 11.62 3.79 -0.13
CA LEU A 71 11.94 2.94 -1.29
C LEU A 71 10.67 2.46 -2.01
N MET A 72 9.71 1.89 -1.27
CA MET A 72 8.44 1.42 -1.85
C MET A 72 7.60 2.58 -2.42
N SER A 73 7.57 3.71 -1.73
CA SER A 73 6.86 4.92 -2.17
C SER A 73 7.48 5.51 -3.43
N SER A 74 8.80 5.53 -3.54
CA SER A 74 9.50 5.97 -4.75
C SER A 74 9.14 5.07 -5.95
N TRP A 75 8.99 3.77 -5.74
CA TRP A 75 8.57 2.85 -6.79
C TRP A 75 7.15 3.15 -7.29
N LEU A 76 6.20 3.47 -6.39
CA LEU A 76 4.85 3.88 -6.75
C LEU A 76 4.84 5.25 -7.46
N ARG A 77 5.68 6.19 -7.05
CA ARG A 77 5.81 7.50 -7.72
C ARG A 77 6.25 7.39 -9.18
N LEU A 78 7.11 6.42 -9.51
CA LEU A 78 7.47 6.12 -10.90
C LEU A 78 6.30 5.58 -11.74
N ARG A 79 5.15 5.31 -11.12
CA ARG A 79 3.88 4.91 -11.74
C ARG A 79 2.78 5.96 -11.54
N ASN A 80 3.18 7.22 -11.42
CA ASN A 80 2.28 8.38 -11.31
C ASN A 80 1.42 8.41 -10.05
N TYR A 81 1.79 7.68 -8.99
CA TYR A 81 1.18 7.91 -7.69
C TYR A 81 1.80 9.15 -7.04
N GLU A 82 0.96 10.02 -6.52
CA GLU A 82 1.36 11.24 -5.83
C GLU A 82 1.24 11.02 -4.33
N LYS A 83 2.22 11.52 -3.57
CA LYS A 83 2.22 11.40 -2.12
C LYS A 83 1.22 12.40 -1.54
N VAL A 84 0.25 11.92 -0.76
CA VAL A 84 -0.87 12.73 -0.23
C VAL A 84 -0.68 13.14 1.24
N VAL A 85 0.14 12.40 2.00
CA VAL A 85 0.52 12.72 3.38
C VAL A 85 2.04 12.79 3.43
N ASP A 86 2.61 13.89 3.93
CA ASP A 86 4.07 14.01 4.05
C ASP A 86 4.62 13.20 5.23
N ASP A 87 5.86 12.70 5.11
CA ASP A 87 6.46 11.81 6.10
C ASP A 87 6.70 12.53 7.42
N LEU A 88 6.83 13.87 7.38
CA LEU A 88 7.07 14.72 8.55
C LEU A 88 5.98 14.57 9.62
N ASP A 89 4.73 14.40 9.21
CA ASP A 89 3.59 14.32 10.14
C ASP A 89 3.48 12.96 10.84
N LEU A 90 4.20 11.94 10.34
CA LEU A 90 4.10 10.55 10.80
C LEU A 90 5.46 9.96 11.25
N ARG A 91 6.48 10.80 11.47
CA ARG A 91 7.83 10.32 11.84
C ARG A 91 7.83 9.75 13.26
N ASP A 92 8.10 8.46 13.32
CA ASP A 92 8.47 7.75 14.54
C ASP A 92 9.65 6.84 14.16
N GLU A 93 10.66 6.79 15.02
CA GLU A 93 11.88 6.00 14.79
C GLU A 93 11.58 4.50 14.55
N ASN A 94 10.44 4.02 15.04
CA ASN A 94 9.94 2.66 14.91
C ASN A 94 8.80 2.52 13.90
N LEU A 95 8.38 3.59 13.21
CA LEU A 95 7.28 3.57 12.25
C LEU A 95 7.58 4.40 11.00
N GLY A 96 7.50 3.76 9.84
CA GLY A 96 7.44 4.41 8.55
C GLY A 96 6.03 4.29 8.01
N THR A 97 5.46 5.38 7.49
CA THR A 97 4.18 5.36 6.78
C THR A 97 4.22 6.28 5.58
N ALA A 98 3.62 5.84 4.47
CA ALA A 98 3.36 6.70 3.32
C ALA A 98 1.99 6.41 2.74
N VAL A 99 1.31 7.47 2.30
CA VAL A 99 0.04 7.39 1.58
C VAL A 99 0.24 8.02 0.22
N LEU A 100 -0.07 7.28 -0.83
CA LEU A 100 0.03 7.75 -2.20
C LEU A 100 -1.25 7.47 -2.98
N GLN A 101 -1.65 8.39 -3.86
CA GLN A 101 -2.85 8.29 -4.66
C GLN A 101 -2.52 8.46 -6.15
N HIS A 102 -3.12 7.64 -7.00
CA HIS A 102 -3.06 7.81 -8.45
C HIS A 102 -4.11 8.86 -8.87
N PRO A 103 -3.71 9.98 -9.50
CA PRO A 103 -4.58 11.14 -9.68
C PRO A 103 -5.76 10.86 -10.61
N THR A 104 -5.61 9.97 -11.60
CA THR A 104 -6.67 9.70 -12.58
C THR A 104 -7.60 8.56 -12.20
N THR A 105 -7.13 7.57 -11.45
CA THR A 105 -7.92 6.37 -11.10
C THR A 105 -8.41 6.38 -9.66
N GLY A 106 -7.92 7.32 -8.85
CA GLY A 106 -8.29 7.45 -7.45
C GLY A 106 -7.82 6.29 -6.57
N ILE A 107 -6.98 5.39 -7.10
CA ILE A 107 -6.39 4.29 -6.34
C ILE A 107 -5.45 4.87 -5.29
N THR A 108 -5.57 4.43 -4.04
CA THR A 108 -4.72 4.86 -2.95
C THR A 108 -3.95 3.68 -2.37
N PHE A 109 -2.64 3.82 -2.21
CA PHE A 109 -1.80 2.91 -1.44
C PHE A 109 -1.37 3.54 -0.11
N LEU A 110 -1.59 2.80 0.97
CA LEU A 110 -0.98 3.01 2.28
C LEU A 110 0.11 1.95 2.46
N ILE A 111 1.32 2.38 2.77
CA ILE A 111 2.44 1.51 3.12
C ILE A 111 2.83 1.83 4.55
N THR A 112 2.92 0.80 5.39
CA THR A 112 3.33 0.93 6.79
C THR A 112 4.41 -0.10 7.08
N VAL A 113 5.50 0.36 7.70
CA VAL A 113 6.58 -0.48 8.21
C VAL A 113 6.77 -0.18 9.68
N ARG A 114 6.77 -1.19 10.56
CA ARG A 114 6.90 -0.99 12.01
C ARG A 114 7.94 -1.93 12.62
N ASN A 115 8.90 -1.39 13.34
CA ASN A 115 9.84 -2.19 14.13
C ASN A 115 9.19 -2.72 15.42
N GLY A 116 9.70 -3.84 15.94
CA GLY A 116 9.28 -4.39 17.23
C GLY A 116 8.05 -5.32 17.20
N GLN A 117 7.49 -5.60 16.02
CA GLN A 117 6.44 -6.61 15.85
C GLN A 117 6.60 -7.40 14.55
N LYS A 118 5.82 -8.48 14.41
CA LYS A 118 5.63 -9.20 13.14
C LYS A 118 4.13 -9.47 12.92
N PRO A 119 3.59 -9.36 11.69
CA PRO A 119 4.25 -8.83 10.50
C PRO A 119 4.63 -7.36 10.68
N ASN A 120 5.79 -6.96 10.14
CA ASN A 120 6.28 -5.57 10.23
C ASN A 120 6.15 -4.78 8.93
N ILE A 121 5.68 -5.39 7.84
CA ILE A 121 5.30 -4.71 6.60
C ILE A 121 3.80 -4.92 6.40
N LEU A 122 3.08 -3.81 6.16
CA LEU A 122 1.69 -3.80 5.73
C LEU A 122 1.57 -2.90 4.50
N ILE A 123 0.97 -3.43 3.44
CA ILE A 123 0.64 -2.69 2.23
C ILE A 123 -0.86 -2.82 2.03
N VAL A 124 -1.56 -1.69 1.93
CA VAL A 124 -3.00 -1.62 1.66
C VAL A 124 -3.21 -0.72 0.46
N GLY A 125 -3.63 -1.30 -0.66
CA GLY A 125 -4.18 -0.57 -1.79
C GLY A 125 -5.71 -0.56 -1.73
N LYS A 126 -6.34 0.51 -2.20
CA LYS A 126 -7.80 0.61 -2.28
C LYS A 126 -8.23 1.42 -3.49
N THR A 127 -9.38 1.08 -4.07
CA THR A 127 -10.06 1.97 -5.02
C THR A 127 -10.70 3.15 -4.30
N SER A 128 -11.09 4.19 -5.04
CA SER A 128 -12.09 5.14 -4.51
C SER A 128 -13.44 4.44 -4.31
N CYS A 129 -14.31 5.01 -3.47
CA CYS A 129 -15.68 4.51 -3.32
C CYS A 129 -16.47 4.78 -4.61
N TYR A 130 -17.32 3.84 -4.99
CA TYR A 130 -18.15 3.87 -6.19
C TYR A 130 -19.51 3.25 -5.90
N GLU A 131 -20.53 3.61 -6.67
CA GLU A 131 -21.85 2.99 -6.55
C GLU A 131 -21.78 1.52 -6.97
N ARG A 132 -22.39 0.64 -6.19
CA ARG A 132 -22.46 -0.78 -6.56
C ARG A 132 -23.26 -0.91 -7.85
N ASP A 133 -22.62 -1.37 -8.93
CA ASP A 133 -23.30 -1.68 -10.19
C ASP A 133 -24.44 -2.69 -9.84
N SER A 134 -25.67 -2.30 -10.15
CA SER A 134 -26.90 -3.05 -9.80
C SER A 134 -27.17 -4.20 -10.74
#